data_AF-A0A2E8U3M4-F1
#
_entry.id   AF-A0A2E8U3M4-F1
#
_cell.length_a   1.000
_cell.length_b   1.000
_cell.length_c   1.000
_cell.angle_alpha   90.00
_cell.angle_beta   90.00
_cell.angle_gamma   90.00
#
_symmetry.space_group_name_H-M   'P 1'
#
loop_
_entity.id
_entity.type
_entity.pdbx_description
1 polymer ?
#
loop_
_entity_poly.entity_id
_entity_poly.type
_entity_poly.pdbx_seq_one_letter_code
_entity_poly.pdbx_strand_id
1 'polypeptide(L)'
;TSRITSLCREREIVVALMTDGRFSGGSVGLVIGHVGPEAALGGPIAFIEDGDEIVADLNTNEVNCSALNDQRILEERRTAWKKTVADNGGTHPNCGIADTRLLQRARHSAVPATRGGGLHPKREVWVRNARDALVSDFIPKNRFRS
;
A
#
# COMPACT_ATOMS: atom_id res chain seq x y z
N THR A 1 11.39 -8.88 9.66
CA THR A 1 12.45 -8.45 8.72
C THR A 1 13.78 -9.09 9.04
N SER A 2 14.35 -8.95 10.25
CA SER A 2 15.70 -9.47 10.58
C SER A 2 15.97 -10.96 10.22
N ARG A 3 15.08 -11.89 10.59
CA ARG A 3 15.28 -13.34 10.31
C ARG A 3 15.25 -13.68 8.82
N ILE A 4 14.36 -13.04 8.06
CA ILE A 4 14.26 -13.22 6.61
C ILE A 4 15.52 -12.65 5.94
N THR A 5 15.99 -11.49 6.40
CA THR A 5 17.21 -10.86 5.91
C THR A 5 18.43 -11.76 6.13
N SER A 6 18.56 -12.40 7.29
CA SER A 6 19.64 -13.35 7.56
C SER A 6 19.59 -14.56 6.63
N LEU A 7 18.42 -15.20 6.50
CA LEU A 7 18.23 -16.37 5.64
C LEU A 7 18.57 -16.07 4.17
N CYS A 8 18.10 -14.92 3.66
CA CYS A 8 18.38 -14.47 2.30
C CYS A 8 19.88 -14.27 2.06
N ARG A 9 20.62 -13.72 3.03
CA ARG A 9 22.09 -13.58 2.92
C ARG A 9 22.80 -14.93 2.94
N GLU A 10 22.42 -15.81 3.85
CA GLU A 10 23.03 -17.14 4.01
C GLU A 10 22.85 -18.01 2.77
N ARG A 11 21.72 -17.85 2.06
CA ARG A 11 21.37 -18.66 0.89
C ARG A 11 21.55 -17.94 -0.44
N GLU A 12 22.12 -16.74 -0.43
CA GLU A 12 22.30 -15.90 -1.63
C GLU A 12 20.99 -15.67 -2.41
N ILE A 13 19.87 -15.55 -1.69
CA ILE A 13 18.53 -15.30 -2.26
C ILE A 13 18.26 -13.80 -2.23
N VAL A 14 17.89 -13.23 -3.37
CA VAL A 14 17.39 -11.86 -3.49
C VAL A 14 15.86 -11.88 -3.54
N VAL A 15 15.22 -11.07 -2.69
CA VAL A 15 13.77 -10.90 -2.65
C VAL A 15 13.39 -9.43 -2.60
N ALA A 16 12.23 -9.12 -3.17
CA ALA A 16 11.53 -7.86 -2.94
C ALA A 16 10.38 -8.08 -1.95
N LEU A 17 10.07 -7.07 -1.14
CA LEU A 17 8.98 -7.09 -0.16
C LEU A 17 8.04 -5.93 -0.43
N MET A 18 6.73 -6.19 -0.45
CA MET A 18 5.70 -5.19 -0.71
C MET A 18 4.54 -5.31 0.30
N THR A 19 4.00 -4.18 0.76
CA THR A 19 2.81 -4.14 1.63
C THR A 19 2.06 -2.81 1.51
N ASP A 20 0.74 -2.82 1.71
CA ASP A 20 -0.08 -1.64 1.93
C ASP A 20 0.08 -1.03 3.34
N GLY A 21 0.68 -1.80 4.26
CA GLY A 21 1.06 -1.34 5.60
C GLY A 21 2.46 -0.72 5.64
N ARG A 22 3.27 -1.19 6.60
CA ARG A 22 4.64 -0.68 6.85
C ARG A 22 5.60 -1.80 7.22
N PHE A 23 6.87 -1.60 6.94
CA PHE A 23 7.97 -2.42 7.46
C PHE A 23 8.70 -1.70 8.61
N SER A 24 9.37 -2.46 9.47
CA SER A 24 10.32 -1.92 10.45
C SER A 24 11.71 -2.54 10.20
N GLY A 25 12.71 -1.68 9.99
CA GLY A 25 14.11 -2.04 9.72
C GLY A 25 14.45 -2.27 8.24
N GLY A 26 15.71 -2.02 7.89
CA GLY A 26 16.25 -2.22 6.54
C GLY A 26 16.32 -3.70 6.14
N SER A 27 16.20 -3.97 4.84
CA SER A 27 16.26 -5.32 4.27
C SER A 27 17.49 -5.51 3.39
N VAL A 28 17.62 -6.72 2.84
CA VAL A 28 18.64 -7.12 1.85
C VAL A 28 18.32 -6.71 0.41
N GLY A 29 17.08 -6.30 0.13
CA GLY A 29 16.62 -5.97 -1.21
C GLY A 29 15.58 -4.84 -1.23
N LEU A 30 14.78 -4.82 -2.29
CA LEU A 30 13.75 -3.80 -2.51
C LEU A 30 12.60 -3.95 -1.49
N VAL A 31 12.23 -2.86 -0.83
CA VAL A 31 11.14 -2.84 0.16
C VAL A 31 10.20 -1.69 -0.16
N ILE A 32 8.94 -2.02 -0.44
CA ILE A 32 7.90 -1.07 -0.84
C ILE A 32 6.79 -1.12 0.20
N GLY A 33 6.65 -0.07 1.01
CA GLY A 33 5.54 0.09 1.94
C GLY A 33 4.48 1.05 1.39
N HIS A 34 3.36 1.18 2.10
CA HIS A 34 2.32 2.17 1.79
C HIS A 34 1.72 2.07 0.38
N VAL A 35 1.70 0.87 -0.21
CA VAL A 35 1.07 0.64 -1.50
C VAL A 35 -0.44 0.89 -1.37
N GLY A 36 -0.95 1.78 -2.22
CA GLY A 36 -2.32 2.28 -2.11
C GLY A 36 -3.01 2.40 -3.48
N PRO A 37 -4.36 2.30 -3.55
CA PRO A 37 -5.27 2.06 -2.43
C PRO A 37 -5.07 0.70 -1.74
N GLU A 38 -5.33 0.66 -0.43
CA GLU A 38 -5.08 -0.51 0.44
C GLU A 38 -5.94 -1.71 0.02
N ALA A 39 -5.49 -2.93 0.35
CA ALA A 39 -6.23 -4.14 -0.02
C ALA A 39 -7.63 -4.18 0.61
N ALA A 40 -7.75 -3.67 1.83
CA ALA A 40 -9.00 -3.56 2.57
C ALA A 40 -10.07 -2.69 1.87
N LEU A 41 -9.64 -1.79 0.99
CA LEU A 41 -10.50 -0.91 0.20
C LEU A 41 -10.70 -1.40 -1.24
N GLY A 42 -10.15 -2.56 -1.59
CA GLY A 42 -10.22 -3.12 -2.95
C GLY A 42 -9.32 -2.41 -3.94
N GLY A 43 -8.17 -1.90 -3.49
CA GLY A 43 -7.13 -1.42 -4.40
C GLY A 43 -6.43 -2.56 -5.16
N PRO A 44 -5.59 -2.25 -6.16
CA PRO A 44 -4.97 -3.26 -7.03
C PRO A 44 -4.22 -4.37 -6.29
N ILE A 45 -3.58 -4.05 -5.16
CA ILE A 45 -2.87 -5.02 -4.31
C ILE A 45 -3.80 -6.12 -3.75
N ALA A 46 -5.11 -5.89 -3.67
CA ALA A 46 -6.10 -6.90 -3.26
C ALA A 46 -6.33 -8.00 -4.32
N PHE A 47 -5.94 -7.74 -5.57
CA PHE A 47 -6.22 -8.62 -6.72
C PHE A 47 -4.98 -9.37 -7.19
N ILE A 48 -3.86 -9.22 -6.50
CA ILE A 48 -2.63 -9.97 -6.81
C ILE A 48 -2.82 -11.40 -6.28
N GLU A 49 -2.46 -12.38 -7.09
CA GLU A 49 -2.48 -13.81 -6.75
C GLU A 49 -1.08 -14.42 -6.84
N ASP A 50 -0.88 -15.56 -6.19
CA ASP A 50 0.39 -16.28 -6.23
C ASP A 50 0.75 -16.65 -7.68
N GLY A 51 1.99 -16.33 -8.07
CA GLY A 51 2.50 -16.56 -9.43
C GLY A 51 2.36 -15.36 -10.37
N ASP A 52 1.66 -14.30 -9.97
CA ASP A 52 1.65 -13.04 -10.74
C ASP A 52 3.05 -12.39 -10.76
N GLU A 53 3.44 -11.87 -11.93
CA GLU A 53 4.68 -11.10 -12.08
C GLU A 53 4.48 -9.66 -11.61
N ILE A 54 5.37 -9.21 -10.70
CA ILE A 54 5.44 -7.82 -10.23
C ILE A 54 6.73 -7.18 -10.75
N VAL A 55 6.58 -6.08 -11.50
CA VAL A 55 7.69 -5.31 -12.05
C VAL A 55 7.77 -3.97 -11.33
N ALA A 56 8.88 -3.73 -10.64
CA ALA A 56 9.19 -2.44 -10.02
C ALA A 56 10.33 -1.76 -10.79
N ASP A 57 10.01 -0.70 -11.54
CA ASP A 57 10.98 0.07 -12.33
C ASP A 57 11.27 1.42 -11.67
N LEU A 58 12.51 1.58 -11.21
CA LEU A 58 12.98 2.80 -10.53
C LEU A 58 13.34 3.92 -11.50
N ASN A 59 13.46 3.65 -12.80
CA ASN A 59 13.70 4.69 -13.81
C ASN A 59 12.40 5.44 -14.12
N THR A 60 11.28 4.73 -14.17
CA THR A 60 9.94 5.30 -14.38
C THR A 60 9.20 5.58 -13.07
N ASN A 61 9.69 5.06 -11.94
CA ASN A 61 9.03 5.08 -10.62
C ASN A 61 7.67 4.39 -10.62
N GLU A 62 7.59 3.23 -11.27
CA GLU A 62 6.37 2.44 -11.39
C GLU A 62 6.48 1.10 -10.69
N VAL A 63 5.34 0.60 -10.21
CA VAL A 63 5.18 -0.76 -9.69
C VAL A 63 3.93 -1.34 -10.33
N ASN A 64 4.11 -2.31 -11.21
CA ASN A 64 3.05 -2.89 -12.03
C ASN A 64 2.92 -4.39 -11.76
N CYS A 65 1.70 -4.91 -11.82
CA CYS A 65 1.43 -6.35 -11.88
C CYS A 65 1.01 -6.69 -13.31
N SER A 66 1.83 -7.49 -14.01
CA SER A 66 1.62 -7.79 -15.44
C SER A 66 0.24 -8.40 -15.71
N ALA A 67 -0.25 -9.26 -14.81
CA ALA A 67 -1.56 -9.90 -14.91
C ALA A 67 -2.73 -8.89 -14.82
N LEU A 68 -2.60 -7.83 -14.01
CA LEU A 68 -3.65 -6.83 -13.82
C LEU A 68 -3.77 -5.83 -14.97
N ASN A 69 -2.84 -5.86 -15.94
CA ASN A 69 -2.96 -5.10 -17.18
C ASN A 69 -3.99 -5.73 -18.15
N ASP A 70 -4.31 -7.02 -18.00
CA ASP A 70 -5.44 -7.63 -18.69
C ASP A 70 -6.74 -7.23 -17.98
N GLN A 71 -7.54 -6.41 -18.66
CA GLN A 71 -8.81 -5.91 -18.15
C GLN A 71 -9.78 -7.03 -17.76
N ARG A 72 -9.73 -8.18 -18.44
CA ARG A 72 -10.59 -9.33 -18.12
C ARG A 72 -10.20 -9.92 -16.77
N ILE A 73 -8.91 -10.17 -16.54
CA ILE A 73 -8.39 -10.68 -15.27
C ILE A 73 -8.71 -9.70 -14.14
N LEU A 74 -8.47 -8.41 -14.36
CA LEU A 74 -8.75 -7.37 -13.37
C LEU A 74 -10.23 -7.35 -12.96
N GLU A 75 -11.16 -7.37 -13.92
CA GLU A 75 -12.60 -7.33 -13.61
C GLU A 75 -13.10 -8.63 -12.98
N GLU A 76 -12.58 -9.80 -13.40
CA GLU A 76 -12.89 -11.09 -12.78
C GLU A 76 -12.50 -11.08 -11.30
N ARG A 77 -11.25 -10.72 -10.98
CA ARG A 77 -10.75 -10.69 -9.60
C ARG A 77 -11.42 -9.60 -8.76
N ARG A 78 -11.68 -8.43 -9.35
CA ARG A 78 -12.43 -7.34 -8.69
C ARG A 78 -13.86 -7.76 -8.35
N THR A 79 -14.54 -8.47 -9.25
CA THR A 79 -15.90 -8.96 -9.02
C THR A 79 -15.93 -10.01 -7.92
N ALA A 80 -14.98 -10.95 -7.94
CA ALA A 80 -14.82 -11.92 -6.86
C ALA A 80 -14.60 -11.23 -5.50
N TRP A 81 -13.70 -10.25 -5.44
CA TRP A 81 -13.45 -9.47 -4.22
C TRP A 81 -14.71 -8.75 -3.72
N LYS A 82 -15.44 -8.05 -4.62
CA LYS A 82 -16.68 -7.34 -4.27
C LYS A 82 -17.74 -8.30 -3.73
N LYS A 83 -17.86 -9.49 -4.33
CA LYS A 83 -18.77 -10.53 -3.85
C LYS A 83 -18.40 -10.97 -2.43
N THR A 84 -17.14 -11.29 -2.18
CA THR A 84 -16.65 -11.66 -0.84
C THR A 84 -16.93 -10.57 0.20
N VAL A 85 -16.77 -9.30 -0.16
CA VAL A 85 -17.09 -8.17 0.72
C VAL A 85 -18.59 -8.06 0.99
N ALA A 86 -19.43 -8.21 -0.04
CA ALA A 86 -20.88 -8.17 0.10
C ALA A 86 -21.39 -9.32 0.99
N ASP A 87 -20.88 -10.52 0.78
CA ASP A 87 -21.23 -11.73 1.54
C ASP A 87 -20.79 -11.62 3.01
N ASN A 88 -19.79 -10.78 3.32
CA ASN A 88 -19.27 -10.54 4.66
C ASN A 88 -19.66 -9.16 5.25
N GLY A 89 -20.86 -8.67 4.91
CA GLY A 89 -21.44 -7.49 5.56
C GLY A 89 -20.73 -6.16 5.24
N GLY A 90 -20.08 -6.07 4.09
CA GLY A 90 -19.43 -4.84 3.61
C GLY A 90 -17.97 -4.69 4.04
N THR A 91 -17.33 -5.72 4.60
CA THR A 91 -15.90 -5.73 4.92
C THR A 91 -15.27 -7.03 4.44
N HIS A 92 -14.09 -6.99 3.82
CA HIS A 92 -13.40 -8.21 3.39
C HIS A 92 -13.03 -9.07 4.61
N PRO A 93 -13.20 -10.41 4.60
CA PRO A 93 -12.93 -11.28 5.74
C PRO A 93 -11.47 -11.28 6.19
N ASN A 94 -10.53 -10.98 5.29
CA ASN A 94 -9.11 -10.82 5.64
C ASN A 94 -8.79 -9.52 6.38
N CYS A 95 -9.73 -8.58 6.49
CA CYS A 95 -9.55 -7.42 7.35
C CYS A 95 -9.55 -7.89 8.81
N GLY A 96 -8.55 -7.46 9.60
CA GLY A 96 -8.47 -7.82 11.01
C GLY A 96 -9.72 -7.43 11.82
N ILE A 97 -9.88 -7.98 13.02
CA ILE A 97 -11.01 -7.64 13.89
C ILE A 97 -10.74 -6.28 14.56
N ALA A 98 -11.74 -5.39 14.55
CA ALA A 98 -11.73 -4.09 15.23
C ALA A 98 -12.90 -4.00 16.21
N ASP A 99 -12.92 -4.91 17.19
CA ASP A 99 -13.98 -5.07 18.19
C ASP A 99 -13.96 -4.03 19.30
N THR A 100 -12.85 -3.31 19.47
CA THR A 100 -12.79 -2.19 20.41
C THR A 100 -13.33 -0.91 19.80
N ARG A 101 -13.94 -0.05 20.63
CA ARG A 101 -14.39 1.28 20.23
C ARG A 101 -13.27 2.12 19.60
N LEU A 102 -12.04 2.00 20.09
CA LEU A 102 -10.89 2.73 19.55
C LEU A 102 -10.55 2.26 18.13
N LEU A 103 -10.41 0.95 17.92
CA LEU A 103 -10.06 0.38 16.61
C LEU A 103 -11.18 0.61 15.59
N GLN A 104 -12.44 0.47 16.02
CA GLN A 104 -13.59 0.73 15.15
C GLN A 104 -13.62 2.20 14.70
N ARG A 105 -13.39 3.15 15.62
CA ARG A 105 -13.26 4.57 15.26
C ARG A 105 -12.07 4.83 14.35
N ALA A 106 -10.92 4.22 14.64
CA ALA A 106 -9.73 4.36 13.81
C ALA A 106 -10.02 3.89 12.37
N ARG A 107 -10.58 2.70 12.19
CA ARG A 107 -11.01 2.17 10.88
C ARG A 107 -11.93 3.11 10.10
N HIS A 108 -12.86 3.76 10.80
CA HIS A 108 -13.85 4.64 10.15
C HIS A 108 -13.38 6.06 9.89
N SER A 109 -12.26 6.48 10.49
CA SER A 109 -11.73 7.85 10.39
C SER A 109 -10.34 7.94 9.76
N ALA A 110 -9.64 6.81 9.62
CA ALA A 110 -8.31 6.79 9.02
C ALA A 110 -8.36 7.24 7.56
N VAL A 111 -7.37 8.05 7.17
CA VAL A 111 -7.08 8.38 5.77
C VAL A 111 -5.96 7.48 5.24
N PRO A 112 -5.87 7.25 3.92
CA PRO A 112 -4.82 6.42 3.34
C PRO A 112 -3.41 6.90 3.68
N ALA A 113 -2.42 6.02 3.54
CA ALA A 113 -1.01 6.36 3.74
C ALA A 113 -0.53 7.52 2.84
N THR A 114 -1.05 7.62 1.62
CA THR A 114 -0.80 8.75 0.70
C THR A 114 -1.29 10.10 1.22
N ARG A 115 -2.15 10.09 2.26
CA ARG A 115 -2.66 11.26 2.97
C ARG A 115 -2.16 11.34 4.42
N GLY A 116 -1.12 10.59 4.76
CA GLY A 116 -0.44 10.64 6.06
C GLY A 116 -0.93 9.64 7.11
N GLY A 117 -1.90 8.77 6.79
CA GLY A 117 -2.33 7.68 7.71
C GLY A 117 -2.99 8.15 9.01
N GLY A 118 -3.39 9.42 9.10
CA GLY A 118 -3.98 10.03 10.29
C GLY A 118 -5.46 9.73 10.47
N LEU A 119 -6.00 10.00 11.67
CA LEU A 119 -7.43 9.92 11.95
C LEU A 119 -8.08 11.29 11.69
N HIS A 120 -8.98 11.35 10.71
CA HIS A 120 -9.68 12.57 10.36
C HIS A 120 -11.21 12.38 10.29
N PRO A 121 -12.00 13.44 10.55
CA PRO A 121 -13.44 13.40 10.36
C PRO A 121 -13.79 12.96 8.93
N LYS A 122 -14.79 12.08 8.78
CA LYS A 122 -15.31 11.61 7.49
C LYS A 122 -14.27 11.00 6.53
N ARG A 123 -13.10 10.58 7.02
CA ARG A 123 -11.97 10.09 6.20
C ARG A 123 -11.45 11.13 5.20
N GLU A 124 -11.61 12.41 5.51
CA GLU A 124 -11.09 13.53 4.72
C GLU A 124 -10.03 14.28 5.50
N VAL A 125 -8.89 14.58 4.87
CA VAL A 125 -7.82 15.33 5.54
C VAL A 125 -8.37 16.67 5.99
N TRP A 126 -8.38 16.85 7.31
CA TRP A 126 -8.84 18.06 7.97
C TRP A 126 -7.68 18.69 8.73
N VAL A 127 -7.44 19.97 8.46
CA VAL A 127 -6.42 20.78 9.12
C VAL A 127 -7.12 21.98 9.74
N ARG A 128 -6.97 22.14 11.06
CA ARG A 128 -7.64 23.21 11.83
C ARG A 128 -7.39 24.62 11.25
N ASN A 129 -6.15 24.88 10.87
CA ASN A 129 -5.71 26.15 10.27
C ASN A 129 -4.92 25.83 9.00
N ALA A 130 -5.63 25.44 7.94
CA ALA A 130 -5.01 25.19 6.64
C ALA A 130 -4.25 26.45 6.19
N ARG A 131 -3.03 26.25 5.67
CA ARG A 131 -2.21 27.31 5.09
C ARG A 131 -2.01 26.99 3.62
N ASP A 132 -2.00 28.01 2.79
CA ASP A 132 -1.63 27.85 1.40
C ASP A 132 -0.15 27.49 1.30
N ALA A 133 0.17 26.53 0.43
CA ALA A 133 1.54 26.19 0.14
C ALA A 133 2.19 27.37 -0.59
N LEU A 134 3.15 28.03 0.06
CA LEU A 134 4.00 29.00 -0.59
C LEU A 134 5.08 28.24 -1.35
N VAL A 135 4.99 28.24 -2.68
CA VAL A 135 6.07 27.75 -3.53
C VAL A 135 7.25 28.70 -3.34
N SER A 136 8.36 28.17 -2.81
CA SER A 136 9.59 28.95 -2.70
C SER A 136 10.45 28.80 -3.95
N ASP A 137 11.39 29.71 -4.16
CA ASP A 137 12.41 29.63 -5.21
C ASP A 137 13.43 28.50 -4.96
N PHE A 138 13.22 27.68 -3.93
CA PHE A 138 14.10 26.56 -3.61
C PHE A 138 13.92 25.43 -4.63
N ILE A 139 14.91 25.29 -5.51
CA ILE A 139 14.98 24.18 -6.48
C ILE A 139 15.92 23.11 -5.89
N PRO A 140 15.41 21.95 -5.44
CA PRO A 140 16.27 20.87 -5.00
C PRO A 140 17.14 20.38 -6.16
N LYS A 141 18.46 20.48 -6.00
CA LYS A 141 19.45 19.91 -6.94
C LYS A 141 20.11 18.69 -6.32
N ASN A 142 20.09 17.57 -7.03
CA ASN A 142 20.86 16.40 -6.67
C ASN A 142 22.35 16.65 -7.01
N ARG A 143 23.22 16.75 -6.01
CA ARG A 143 24.66 16.99 -6.24
C ARG A 143 25.37 15.83 -6.96
N PHE A 144 24.73 14.66 -7.05
CA PHE A 144 25.28 13.44 -7.63
C PHE A 144 24.65 13.04 -8.97
N ARG A 145 23.61 13.74 -9.44
CA ARG A 145 23.06 13.62 -10.79
C ARG A 145 23.13 14.99 -11.45
N SER A 146 24.08 15.13 -12.38
CA SER A 146 24.21 16.30 -13.27
C SER A 146 23.07 16.37 -14.26
#